data_AF-X1I6E6-F1
#
_entry.id   AF-X1I6E6-F1
#
_cell.length_a   1.000
_cell.length_b   1.000
_cell.length_c   1.000
_cell.angle_alpha   90.00
_cell.angle_beta   90.00
_cell.angle_gamma   90.00
#
_symmetry.space_group_name_H-M   'P 1'
#
loop_
_entity.id
_entity.type
_entity.pdbx_description
1 polymer ?
#
loop_
_entity_poly.entity_id
_entity_poly.type
_entity_poly.pdbx_seq_one_letter_code
_entity_poly.pdbx_strand_id
1 'polypeptide(L)'
;EFSSGTSTFTCATQLVPYQRVNIFGTKGRIEIEIPFNAPSDRPCKVWYGDGNRIEEVVLEVCDQYTIQGDLFSRAVLEDREVPVPLEDAVANMQVIEALISSTRSNSWVNLKTDNTIF
;
A
#
# COMPACT_ATOMS: atom_id res chain seq x y z
N GLU A 1 -3.58 -9.11 11.11
CA GLU A 1 -3.02 -8.37 12.27
C GLU A 1 -1.53 -8.23 12.05
N PHE A 2 -0.95 -7.09 12.41
CA PHE A 2 0.49 -6.86 12.37
C PHE A 2 1.05 -6.85 13.80
N SER A 3 2.36 -7.03 13.95
CA SER A 3 3.01 -6.98 15.27
C SER A 3 2.77 -5.67 16.03
N SER A 4 2.60 -4.56 15.30
CA SER A 4 2.42 -3.21 15.85
C SER A 4 1.16 -2.50 15.35
N GLY A 5 0.07 -3.24 15.13
CA GLY A 5 -1.22 -2.64 14.76
C GLY A 5 -2.12 -3.53 13.91
N THR A 6 -3.18 -2.95 13.38
CA THR A 6 -4.14 -3.64 12.52
C THR A 6 -4.42 -2.82 11.27
N SER A 7 -4.81 -3.52 10.21
CA SER A 7 -5.31 -2.91 8.98
C SER A 7 -6.56 -3.67 8.56
N THR A 8 -7.54 -2.93 8.05
CA THR A 8 -8.75 -3.46 7.44
C THR A 8 -8.93 -2.78 6.09
N PHE A 9 -9.39 -3.53 5.10
CA PHE A 9 -9.70 -2.98 3.78
C PHE A 9 -10.89 -3.71 3.18
N THR A 10 -11.56 -3.03 2.25
CA THR A 10 -12.64 -3.58 1.44
C THR A 10 -12.33 -3.28 -0.02
N CYS A 11 -12.55 -4.26 -0.89
CA CYS A 11 -12.46 -4.11 -2.33
C CYS A 11 -13.70 -4.70 -2.97
N ALA A 12 -14.22 -4.06 -4.02
CA ALA A 12 -15.40 -4.52 -4.75
C ALA A 12 -15.33 -4.09 -6.21
N THR A 13 -15.83 -4.94 -7.11
CA THR A 13 -15.91 -4.66 -8.56
C THR A 13 -17.31 -4.22 -9.01
N GLN A 14 -18.29 -4.25 -8.11
CA GLN A 14 -19.70 -3.92 -8.37
C GLN A 14 -20.20 -2.71 -7.57
N LEU A 15 -19.29 -1.91 -7.04
CA LEU A 15 -19.58 -0.63 -6.36
C LEU A 15 -19.07 0.54 -7.23
N VAL A 16 -19.55 1.75 -6.92
CA VAL A 16 -19.02 2.98 -7.54
C VAL A 16 -17.52 3.11 -7.23
N PRO A 17 -16.68 3.58 -8.17
CA PRO A 17 -15.25 3.73 -7.94
C PRO A 17 -14.96 4.63 -6.73
N TYR A 18 -14.26 4.07 -5.75
CA TYR A 18 -13.83 4.77 -4.56
C TYR A 18 -12.56 4.14 -4.02
N GLN A 19 -11.67 4.99 -3.52
CA GLN A 19 -10.45 4.58 -2.83
C GLN A 19 -10.15 5.61 -1.75
N ARG A 20 -9.55 5.13 -0.66
CA ARG A 20 -9.04 5.95 0.42
C ARG A 20 -8.10 5.09 1.24
N VAL A 21 -7.00 5.67 1.69
CA VAL A 21 -6.20 5.10 2.77
C VAL A 21 -6.33 6.01 3.96
N ASN A 22 -6.73 5.45 5.10
CA ASN A 22 -6.72 6.13 6.38
C ASN A 22 -5.72 5.44 7.31
N ILE A 23 -4.82 6.22 7.89
CA ILE A 23 -3.82 5.75 8.85
C ILE A 23 -4.10 6.47 10.16
N PHE A 24 -4.36 5.72 11.23
CA PHE A 24 -4.70 6.27 12.54
C PHE A 24 -3.58 5.96 13.53
N GLY A 25 -3.06 6.99 14.18
CA GLY A 25 -2.11 6.90 15.28
C GLY A 25 -2.65 7.55 16.54
N THR A 26 -1.92 7.40 17.64
CA THR A 26 -2.30 7.96 18.95
C THR A 26 -2.24 9.47 19.03
N LYS A 27 -1.57 10.13 18.08
CA LYS A 27 -1.35 11.59 18.03
C LYS A 27 -1.89 12.25 16.77
N GLY A 28 -2.56 11.50 15.90
CA GLY A 28 -3.05 12.04 14.66
C GLY A 28 -3.44 10.99 13.64
N ARG A 29 -3.87 11.46 12.48
CA ARG A 29 -4.28 10.64 11.35
C ARG A 29 -3.74 11.19 10.03
N ILE A 30 -3.59 10.31 9.07
CA ILE A 30 -3.28 10.62 7.68
C ILE A 30 -4.38 10.04 6.80
N GLU A 31 -4.82 10.80 5.81
CA GLU A 31 -5.81 10.38 4.83
C GLU A 31 -5.31 10.70 3.42
N ILE A 32 -5.22 9.67 2.57
CA ILE A 32 -4.73 9.79 1.19
C ILE A 32 -5.92 9.63 0.25
N GLU A 33 -6.14 10.62 -0.62
CA GLU A 33 -7.35 10.68 -1.44
C GLU A 33 -7.40 9.66 -2.56
N ILE A 34 -6.29 9.52 -3.29
CA ILE A 34 -6.16 8.67 -4.47
C ILE A 34 -4.85 7.87 -4.32
N PRO A 35 -4.80 6.87 -3.41
CA PRO A 35 -3.56 6.18 -3.04
C PRO A 35 -2.98 5.25 -4.11
N PHE A 36 -3.79 4.73 -5.04
CA PHE A 36 -3.34 3.65 -5.93
C PHE A 36 -3.10 4.09 -7.38
N ASN A 37 -3.91 5.01 -7.89
CA ASN A 37 -3.78 5.57 -9.24
C ASN A 37 -3.71 7.11 -9.21
N ALA A 38 -2.83 7.64 -8.35
CA ALA A 38 -2.59 9.07 -8.23
C ALA A 38 -2.43 9.71 -9.63
N PRO A 39 -3.18 10.78 -9.96
CA PRO A 39 -3.11 11.36 -11.29
C PRO A 39 -1.72 11.98 -11.54
N SER A 40 -1.17 11.78 -12.73
CA SER A 40 0.13 12.33 -13.12
C SER A 40 0.05 13.77 -13.65
N ASP A 41 -1.14 14.36 -13.69
CA ASP A 41 -1.43 15.68 -14.26
C ASP A 41 -1.82 16.74 -13.23
N ARG A 42 -1.94 16.36 -11.95
CA ARG A 42 -2.31 17.26 -10.86
C ARG A 42 -1.71 16.79 -9.53
N PRO A 43 -1.57 17.67 -8.53
CA PRO A 43 -1.01 17.30 -7.24
C PRO A 43 -1.82 16.21 -6.53
N CYS A 44 -1.14 15.31 -5.83
CA CYS A 44 -1.79 14.38 -4.93
C CYS A 44 -2.06 15.07 -3.59
N LYS A 45 -3.29 14.93 -3.08
CA LYS A 45 -3.70 15.51 -1.80
C LYS A 45 -3.63 14.47 -0.69
N VAL A 46 -3.01 14.86 0.41
CA VAL A 46 -2.98 14.12 1.66
C VAL A 46 -3.52 15.04 2.75
N TRP A 47 -4.34 14.50 3.65
CA TRP A 47 -4.83 15.25 4.79
C TRP A 47 -4.16 14.73 6.06
N TYR A 48 -3.53 15.63 6.80
CA TYR A 48 -3.01 15.34 8.13
C TYR A 48 -3.92 15.97 9.18
N GLY A 49 -4.15 15.28 10.29
CA GLY A 49 -4.81 15.88 11.44
C GLY A 49 -4.24 15.39 12.76
N ASP A 50 -4.15 16.28 13.75
CA ASP A 50 -3.57 16.03 15.07
C ASP A 50 -4.62 16.00 16.21
N GLY A 51 -5.91 16.03 15.84
CA GLY A 51 -7.05 16.09 16.76
C GLY A 51 -7.52 17.51 17.07
N ASN A 52 -6.71 18.54 16.79
CA ASN A 52 -7.10 19.94 16.95
C ASN A 52 -7.31 20.64 15.60
N ARG A 53 -6.53 20.24 14.59
CA ARG A 53 -6.61 20.79 13.24
C ARG A 53 -6.50 19.69 12.18
N ILE A 54 -6.95 20.04 10.99
CA ILE A 54 -6.76 19.27 9.76
C ILE A 54 -6.07 20.20 8.76
N GLU A 55 -4.99 19.73 8.15
CA GLU A 55 -4.24 20.45 7.14
C GLU A 55 -4.10 19.63 5.85
N GLU A 56 -4.17 20.34 4.72
CA GLU A 56 -3.89 19.77 3.40
C GLU A 56 -2.37 19.76 3.18
N VAL A 57 -1.83 18.58 2.92
CA VAL A 57 -0.46 18.36 2.46
C VAL A 57 -0.53 18.04 0.97
N VAL A 58 0.04 18.92 0.16
CA VAL A 58 0.04 18.81 -1.30
C VAL A 58 1.36 18.19 -1.74
N LEU A 59 1.29 17.02 -2.37
CA LEU A 59 2.44 16.37 -2.98
C LEU A 59 2.60 16.82 -4.43
N GLU A 60 3.83 17.03 -4.87
CA GLU A 60 4.14 17.49 -6.22
C GLU A 60 3.61 16.52 -7.29
N VAL A 61 3.30 17.08 -8.46
CA VAL A 61 2.90 16.30 -9.63
C VAL A 61 4.03 15.37 -10.03
N CYS A 62 3.76 14.08 -10.16
CA CYS A 62 4.71 13.12 -10.67
C CYS A 62 4.02 12.02 -11.47
N ASP A 63 4.75 11.43 -12.42
CA ASP A 63 4.33 10.20 -13.09
C ASP A 63 4.94 9.01 -12.36
N GLN A 64 4.15 8.41 -11.47
CA GLN A 64 4.58 7.25 -10.67
C GLN A 64 5.00 6.04 -11.52
N TYR A 65 4.45 5.88 -12.73
CA TYR A 65 4.80 4.75 -13.60
C TYR A 65 6.12 4.99 -14.32
N THR A 66 6.36 6.24 -14.75
CA THR A 66 7.68 6.64 -15.27
C THR A 66 8.75 6.50 -14.19
N ILE A 67 8.48 6.97 -12.96
CA ILE A 67 9.41 6.81 -11.83
C ILE A 67 9.73 5.33 -11.55
N GLN A 68 8.71 4.46 -11.56
CA GLN A 68 8.91 3.03 -11.38
C GLN A 68 9.83 2.45 -12.46
N GLY A 69 9.58 2.78 -13.73
CA GLY A 69 10.40 2.33 -14.86
C GLY A 69 11.84 2.86 -14.81
N ASP A 70 12.02 4.12 -14.46
CA ASP A 70 13.33 4.76 -14.32
C ASP A 70 14.16 4.13 -13.20
N LEU A 71 13.54 3.90 -12.03
CA LEU A 71 14.24 3.27 -10.91
C LEU A 71 14.60 1.82 -11.21
N PHE A 72 13.75 1.08 -11.92
CA PHE A 72 14.07 -0.27 -12.40
C PHE A 72 15.23 -0.25 -13.41
N SER A 73 15.14 0.60 -14.44
CA SER A 73 16.17 0.71 -15.48
C SER A 73 17.53 1.08 -14.89
N ARG A 74 17.52 2.02 -13.93
CA ARG A 74 18.72 2.41 -13.19
C ARG A 74 19.28 1.26 -12.35
N ALA A 75 18.41 0.44 -11.74
CA ALA A 75 18.86 -0.74 -10.99
C ALA A 75 19.65 -1.72 -11.87
N VAL A 76 19.17 -1.95 -13.10
CA VAL A 76 19.85 -2.80 -14.09
C VAL A 76 21.17 -2.19 -14.56
N LEU A 77 21.18 -0.91 -14.92
CA LEU A 77 22.35 -0.25 -15.51
C LEU A 77 23.48 -0.02 -14.49
N GLU A 78 23.14 0.18 -13.22
CA GLU A 78 24.10 0.49 -12.15
C GLU A 78 24.44 -0.73 -11.28
N ASP A 79 23.92 -1.92 -11.61
CA ASP A 79 24.09 -3.15 -10.83
C ASP A 79 23.77 -2.95 -9.34
N ARG A 80 22.57 -2.39 -9.07
CA ARG A 80 22.07 -2.13 -7.71
C ARG A 80 20.73 -2.83 -7.47
N GLU A 81 20.34 -2.91 -6.21
CA GLU A 81 19.05 -3.46 -5.81
C GLU A 81 17.87 -2.68 -6.43
N VAL A 82 16.82 -3.41 -6.80
CA VAL A 82 15.55 -2.85 -7.25
C VAL A 82 14.83 -2.17 -6.09
N PRO A 83 14.03 -1.12 -6.34
CA PRO A 83 13.32 -0.40 -5.28
C PRO A 83 12.23 -1.23 -4.59
N VAL A 84 11.74 -2.28 -5.25
CA VAL A 84 10.74 -3.23 -4.73
C VAL A 84 11.27 -4.65 -4.97
N PRO A 85 11.85 -5.30 -3.95
CA PRO A 85 12.36 -6.67 -4.06
C PRO A 85 11.27 -7.70 -4.37
N LEU A 86 11.67 -8.89 -4.84
CA LEU A 86 10.74 -9.97 -5.16
C LEU A 86 10.04 -10.51 -3.90
N GLU A 87 10.74 -10.49 -2.78
CA GLU A 87 10.29 -10.95 -1.48
C GLU A 87 9.03 -10.19 -1.03
N ASP A 88 8.94 -8.90 -1.32
CA ASP A 88 7.75 -8.09 -1.04
C ASP A 88 6.54 -8.54 -1.86
N ALA A 89 6.76 -8.92 -3.13
CA ALA A 89 5.71 -9.45 -3.98
C ALA A 89 5.24 -10.84 -3.50
N VAL A 90 6.16 -11.70 -3.07
CA VAL A 90 5.85 -13.01 -2.47
C VAL A 90 5.04 -12.82 -1.19
N ALA A 91 5.44 -11.90 -0.31
CA ALA A 91 4.71 -11.59 0.92
C ALA A 91 3.28 -11.09 0.63
N ASN A 92 3.10 -10.21 -0.37
CA ASN A 92 1.78 -9.77 -0.82
C ASN A 92 0.91 -10.94 -1.30
N MET A 93 1.48 -11.89 -2.06
CA MET A 93 0.75 -13.07 -2.52
C MET A 93 0.37 -14.01 -1.37
N GLN A 94 1.24 -14.21 -0.38
CA GLN A 94 0.93 -15.01 0.81
C GLN A 94 -0.26 -14.43 1.59
N VAL A 95 -0.36 -13.09 1.69
CA VAL A 95 -1.52 -12.42 2.30
C VAL A 95 -2.81 -12.71 1.52
N ILE A 96 -2.76 -12.62 0.19
CA ILE A 96 -3.93 -12.90 -0.68
C ILE A 96 -4.37 -14.37 -0.53
N GLU A 97 -3.44 -15.31 -0.53
CA GLU A 97 -3.74 -16.73 -0.33
C GLU A 97 -4.35 -16.99 1.05
N ALA A 98 -3.82 -16.36 2.10
CA ALA A 98 -4.34 -16.47 3.46
C ALA A 98 -5.77 -15.91 3.58
N LEU A 99 -6.08 -14.80 2.91
CA LEU A 99 -7.44 -14.24 2.87
C LEU A 99 -8.43 -15.23 2.22
N ILE A 100 -8.05 -15.86 1.11
CA ILE A 100 -8.87 -16.88 0.43
C ILE A 100 -9.06 -18.10 1.33
N SER A 101 -7.99 -18.58 1.96
CA SER A 101 -8.03 -19.74 2.88
C SER A 101 -8.88 -19.47 4.12
N SER A 102 -8.77 -18.27 4.70
CA SER A 102 -9.56 -17.85 5.86
C SER A 102 -11.05 -17.86 5.52
N THR A 103 -11.41 -17.36 4.34
CA THR A 103 -12.80 -17.38 3.86
C THR A 103 -13.33 -18.82 3.71
N ARG A 104 -12.53 -19.73 3.14
CA ARG A 104 -12.95 -21.14 2.93
C ARG A 104 -13.13 -21.92 4.24
N SER A 105 -12.27 -21.65 5.22
CA SER A 105 -12.25 -22.35 6.51
C SER A 105 -13.12 -21.69 7.58
N ASN A 106 -13.62 -20.46 7.33
CA ASN A 106 -14.32 -19.64 8.30
C ASN A 106 -13.54 -19.49 9.62
N SER A 107 -12.22 -19.31 9.52
CA SER A 107 -11.31 -19.26 10.66
C SER A 107 -10.13 -18.33 10.41
N TRP A 108 -9.42 -17.96 11.48
CA TRP A 108 -8.19 -17.19 11.39
C TRP A 108 -7.07 -18.01 10.76
N VAL A 109 -6.32 -17.41 9.83
CA VAL A 109 -5.14 -18.01 9.20
C VAL A 109 -3.92 -17.18 9.56
N ASN A 110 -2.92 -17.82 10.17
CA ASN A 110 -1.64 -17.19 10.42
C ASN A 110 -0.77 -17.27 9.16
N LEU A 111 -0.10 -16.15 8.84
CA LEU A 111 0.92 -16.15 7.80
C LEU A 111 2.11 -16.98 8.27
N LYS A 112 2.63 -17.84 7.40
CA LYS A 112 3.85 -18.58 7.68
C LYS A 112 5.03 -17.60 7.58
N THR A 113 5.86 -17.56 8.62
CA THR A 113 7.10 -16.77 8.64
C THR A 113 8.26 -17.43 7.90
N ASP A 114 8.07 -18.63 7.37
CA ASP A 114 9.14 -19.37 6.72
C ASP A 114 9.32 -18.88 5.28
N ASN A 115 10.35 -18.08 5.05
CA ASN A 115 10.85 -17.62 3.74
C ASN A 115 11.42 -18.75 2.87
N THR A 116 10.96 -20.00 3.02
CA THR A 116 11.42 -21.11 2.18
C THR A 116 10.63 -21.13 0.88
N ILE A 117 10.75 -20.04 0.11
CA ILE A 117 10.41 -20.02 -1.31
C ILE A 117 11.63 -19.43 -2.02
N PHE A 118 12.77 -20.13 -1.88
CA PHE A 118 13.79 -20.47 -2.89
C PHE A 118 14.73 -21.49 -2.25
#